data_AF-A0A661S0B0-F1
#
_entry.id   AF-A0A661S0B0-F1
#
_cell.length_a   1.000
_cell.length_b   1.000
_cell.length_c   1.000
_cell.angle_alpha   90.00
_cell.angle_beta   90.00
_cell.angle_gamma   90.00
#
_symmetry.space_group_name_H-M   'P 1'
#
loop_
_entity.id
_entity.type
_entity.pdbx_description
1 polymer ?
#
loop_
_entity_poly.entity_id
_entity_poly.type
_entity_poly.pdbx_seq_one_letter_code
_entity_poly.pdbx_strand_id
1 'polypeptide(L)'
;MDLTNAQRPNMNQLEVSLVPTKPDITQYQVMRLMHYCSWNHVRVLNISDMRDPKSGNFKQRFRNIEDRTEFTAHSIFDDDRDNELNLKLTRKKSAPIVCAWGVSDKLDPLIKRCLGKIGDQPITGLSKNSNKYYHPLPTLQKAKEEWVAKMVELIQQ
;
A
#
# COMPACT_ATOMS: atom_id res chain seq x y z
N MET A 1 -4.06 -41.67 6.75
CA MET A 1 -4.44 -40.89 5.55
C MET A 1 -3.89 -39.49 5.76
N ASP A 2 -2.67 -39.25 5.28
CA ASP A 2 -2.00 -37.97 5.38
C ASP A 2 -2.56 -36.99 4.35
N LEU A 3 -3.09 -35.85 4.83
CA LEU A 3 -3.60 -34.75 4.01
C LEU A 3 -2.54 -33.63 3.80
N THR A 4 -1.25 -33.92 3.97
CA THR A 4 -0.22 -32.88 4.13
C THR A 4 0.67 -32.62 2.91
N ASN A 5 0.28 -33.01 1.69
CA ASN A 5 1.14 -32.83 0.51
C ASN A 5 0.44 -32.29 -0.74
N ALA A 6 -0.51 -31.35 -0.57
CA ALA A 6 -0.79 -30.43 -1.65
C ALA A 6 0.39 -29.46 -1.76
N GLN A 7 1.27 -29.68 -2.75
CA GLN A 7 2.30 -28.72 -3.14
C GLN A 7 1.61 -27.37 -3.33
N ARG A 8 1.87 -26.42 -2.41
CA ARG A 8 1.36 -25.06 -2.55
C ARG A 8 1.92 -24.51 -3.86
N PRO A 9 1.07 -23.97 -4.75
CA PRO A 9 1.57 -23.39 -5.99
C PRO A 9 2.63 -22.34 -5.65
N ASN A 10 3.76 -22.39 -6.35
CA ASN A 10 4.82 -21.40 -6.20
C ASN A 10 4.24 -20.02 -6.56
N MET A 11 3.89 -19.24 -5.53
CA MET A 11 3.21 -17.94 -5.69
C MET A 11 4.03 -16.94 -6.53
N ASN A 12 5.33 -17.18 -6.70
CA ASN A 12 6.23 -16.34 -7.47
C ASN A 12 6.07 -16.45 -9.01
N GLN A 13 5.13 -17.24 -9.52
CA GLN A 13 4.99 -17.53 -10.96
C GLN A 13 3.63 -17.16 -11.57
N LEU A 14 2.80 -16.39 -10.87
CA LEU A 14 1.57 -15.89 -11.49
C LEU A 14 1.94 -14.82 -12.53
N GLU A 15 1.69 -15.14 -13.79
CA GLU A 15 1.89 -14.23 -14.92
C GLU A 15 0.96 -13.02 -14.75
N VAL A 16 1.53 -11.84 -14.49
CA VAL A 16 0.76 -10.61 -14.26
C VAL A 16 0.55 -9.90 -15.59
N SER A 17 -0.68 -9.93 -16.11
CA SER A 17 -1.07 -9.11 -17.26
C SER A 17 -1.51 -7.72 -16.80
N LEU A 18 -1.06 -6.68 -17.51
CA LEU A 18 -1.57 -5.33 -17.29
C LEU A 18 -2.97 -5.23 -17.90
N VAL A 19 -3.94 -4.87 -17.08
CA VAL A 19 -5.32 -4.64 -17.51
C VAL A 19 -5.69 -3.17 -17.29
N PRO A 20 -6.48 -2.56 -18.20
CA PRO A 20 -7.06 -1.25 -17.94
C PRO A 20 -7.84 -1.25 -16.63
N THR A 21 -7.50 -0.35 -15.70
CA THR A 21 -8.26 -0.18 -14.46
C THR A 21 -9.38 0.82 -14.67
N LYS A 22 -10.54 0.61 -14.03
CA LYS A 22 -11.53 1.68 -13.81
C LYS A 22 -11.10 2.43 -12.56
N PRO A 23 -10.62 3.70 -12.66
CA PRO A 23 -10.02 4.35 -11.51
C PRO A 23 -11.03 4.59 -10.38
N ASP A 24 -10.62 4.34 -9.14
CA ASP A 24 -11.36 4.79 -7.96
C ASP A 24 -10.92 6.21 -7.52
N ILE A 25 -11.58 6.76 -6.51
CA ILE A 25 -11.30 8.13 -6.04
C ILE A 25 -9.86 8.26 -5.53
N THR A 26 -9.32 7.22 -4.88
CA THR A 26 -7.92 7.19 -4.42
C THR A 26 -6.96 7.28 -5.61
N GLN A 27 -7.20 6.49 -6.66
CA GLN A 27 -6.40 6.52 -7.88
C GLN A 27 -6.50 7.89 -8.58
N TYR A 28 -7.68 8.50 -8.63
CA TYR A 28 -7.81 9.87 -9.14
C TYR A 28 -7.03 10.92 -8.32
N GLN A 29 -6.85 10.71 -7.01
CA GLN A 29 -6.05 11.61 -6.18
C GLN A 29 -4.55 11.43 -6.44
N VAL A 30 -4.10 10.19 -6.61
CA VAL A 30 -2.74 9.88 -7.06
C VAL A 30 -2.46 10.46 -8.44
N MET A 31 -3.40 10.35 -9.39
CA MET A 31 -3.26 10.92 -10.74
C MET A 31 -3.15 12.45 -10.74
N ARG A 32 -3.85 13.14 -9.84
CA ARG A 32 -3.68 14.61 -9.68
C ARG A 32 -2.29 14.95 -9.17
N LEU A 33 -1.80 14.22 -8.16
CA LEU A 33 -0.44 14.40 -7.68
C LEU A 33 0.59 14.14 -8.78
N MET A 34 0.41 13.07 -9.56
CA MET A 34 1.25 12.77 -10.72
C MET A 34 1.26 13.92 -11.73
N HIS A 35 0.10 14.51 -12.02
CA HIS A 35 -0.01 15.64 -12.95
C HIS A 35 0.82 16.84 -12.47
N TYR A 36 0.66 17.25 -11.21
CA TYR A 36 1.40 18.40 -10.66
C TYR A 36 2.91 18.13 -10.50
N CYS A 37 3.30 16.88 -10.21
CA CYS A 37 4.70 16.49 -10.06
C CYS A 37 5.37 16.02 -11.35
N SER A 38 4.67 16.09 -12.50
CA SER A 38 5.17 15.60 -13.80
C SER A 38 5.62 14.13 -13.77
N TRP A 39 4.91 13.28 -13.03
CA TRP A 39 5.22 11.86 -12.93
C TRP A 39 4.52 11.05 -14.03
N ASN A 40 5.30 10.39 -14.87
CA ASN A 40 4.78 9.54 -15.95
C ASN A 40 4.34 8.14 -15.48
N HIS A 41 4.82 7.71 -14.30
CA HIS A 41 4.55 6.37 -13.78
C HIS A 41 4.61 6.36 -12.26
N VAL A 42 3.59 5.76 -11.63
CA VAL A 42 3.54 5.45 -10.20
C VAL A 42 3.11 4.00 -10.04
N ARG A 43 3.66 3.33 -9.04
CA ARG A 43 3.20 2.02 -8.58
C ARG A 43 2.54 2.20 -7.21
N VAL A 44 1.28 1.80 -7.10
CA VAL A 44 0.56 1.79 -5.82
C VAL A 44 0.69 0.39 -5.22
N LEU A 45 1.29 0.30 -4.04
CA LEU A 45 1.38 -0.93 -3.27
C LEU A 45 0.40 -0.84 -2.10
N ASN A 46 -0.55 -1.77 -2.06
CA ASN A 46 -1.44 -1.90 -0.91
C ASN A 46 -0.70 -2.61 0.22
N ILE A 47 -0.94 -2.19 1.46
CA ILE A 47 -0.42 -2.87 2.65
C ILE A 47 -1.09 -4.24 2.90
N SER A 48 -2.16 -4.55 2.16
CA SER A 48 -2.86 -5.83 2.12
C SER A 48 -3.65 -5.94 0.81
N ASP A 49 -3.67 -7.12 0.20
CA ASP A 49 -4.44 -7.41 -1.02
C ASP A 49 -5.89 -7.79 -0.75
N MET A 50 -6.28 -7.87 0.53
CA MET A 50 -7.66 -8.16 0.87
C MET A 50 -8.58 -7.03 0.43
N ARG A 51 -9.54 -7.38 -0.41
CA ARG A 51 -10.58 -6.46 -0.86
C ARG A 51 -11.70 -6.43 0.18
N ASP A 52 -11.93 -5.26 0.74
CA ASP A 52 -13.13 -4.97 1.52
C ASP A 52 -13.61 -3.54 1.24
N PRO A 53 -14.85 -3.34 0.78
CA PRO A 53 -15.36 -2.01 0.45
C PRO A 53 -15.50 -1.11 1.69
N LYS A 54 -15.48 -1.65 2.92
CA LYS A 54 -15.60 -0.88 4.16
C LYS A 54 -14.33 -0.99 4.99
N SER A 55 -13.63 0.13 5.16
CA SER A 55 -12.35 0.18 5.90
C SER A 55 -12.45 -0.29 7.36
N GLY A 56 -13.62 -0.15 7.99
CA GLY A 56 -13.90 -0.71 9.30
C GLY A 56 -13.87 -2.24 9.32
N ASN A 57 -14.49 -2.87 8.31
CA ASN A 57 -14.56 -4.32 8.16
C ASN A 57 -13.20 -4.90 7.77
N PHE A 58 -12.48 -4.23 6.86
CA PHE A 58 -11.11 -4.61 6.48
C PHE A 58 -10.22 -4.87 7.71
N LYS A 59 -10.19 -3.91 8.64
CA LYS A 59 -9.34 -3.95 9.84
C LYS A 59 -9.67 -5.13 10.76
N GLN A 60 -10.95 -5.47 10.87
CA GLN A 60 -11.38 -6.62 11.66
C GLN A 60 -11.05 -7.92 10.93
N ARG A 61 -11.29 -7.98 9.62
CA ARG A 61 -11.09 -9.20 8.83
C ARG A 61 -9.64 -9.64 8.75
N PHE A 62 -8.68 -8.71 8.54
CA PHE A 62 -7.28 -9.14 8.38
C PHE A 62 -6.77 -9.73 9.68
N ARG A 63 -7.06 -9.07 10.81
CA ARG A 63 -6.70 -9.59 12.13
C ARG A 63 -7.37 -10.92 12.40
N ASN A 64 -8.66 -11.04 12.15
CA ASN A 64 -9.35 -12.32 12.34
C ASN A 64 -8.76 -13.46 11.49
N ILE A 65 -8.22 -13.17 10.29
CA ILE A 65 -7.56 -14.17 9.46
C ILE A 65 -6.19 -14.52 10.04
N GLU A 66 -5.36 -13.51 10.31
CA GLU A 66 -4.02 -13.69 10.90
C GLU A 66 -4.12 -14.44 12.24
N ASP A 67 -5.02 -14.04 13.14
CA ASP A 67 -5.21 -14.64 14.47
C ASP A 67 -5.70 -16.10 14.41
N ARG A 68 -6.50 -16.47 13.40
CA ARG A 68 -7.09 -17.82 13.28
C ARG A 68 -6.25 -18.80 12.48
N THR A 69 -5.43 -18.30 11.57
CA THR A 69 -4.79 -19.12 10.54
C THR A 69 -3.29 -18.88 10.42
N GLU A 70 -2.77 -17.86 11.10
CA GLU A 70 -1.38 -17.39 10.98
C GLU A 70 -1.02 -16.96 9.54
N PHE A 71 -2.01 -16.82 8.65
CA PHE A 71 -1.80 -16.46 7.26
C PHE A 71 -1.64 -14.95 7.10
N THR A 72 -0.40 -14.51 6.87
CA THR A 72 -0.02 -13.10 6.71
C THR A 72 0.31 -12.71 5.25
N ALA A 73 0.49 -13.72 4.37
CA ALA A 73 0.81 -13.56 2.94
C ALA A 73 -0.30 -12.90 2.08
N HIS A 74 -1.42 -12.50 2.70
CA HIS A 74 -2.35 -11.55 2.08
C HIS A 74 -1.72 -10.15 1.90
N SER A 75 -0.61 -9.85 2.58
CA SER A 75 0.17 -8.63 2.38
C SER A 75 1.38 -8.92 1.48
N ILE A 76 1.66 -8.04 0.51
CA ILE A 76 2.90 -8.14 -0.28
C ILE A 76 4.17 -7.92 0.57
N PHE A 77 4.02 -7.38 1.78
CA PHE A 77 5.12 -7.17 2.72
C PHE A 77 5.41 -8.39 3.59
N ASP A 78 4.75 -9.52 3.34
CA ASP A 78 5.04 -10.79 3.98
C ASP A 78 6.37 -11.39 3.51
N ASP A 79 7.06 -12.13 4.39
CA ASP A 79 8.33 -12.78 4.10
C ASP A 79 8.20 -13.78 2.94
N ASP A 80 7.06 -14.49 2.84
CA ASP A 80 6.79 -15.43 1.75
C ASP A 80 6.64 -14.74 0.37
N ARG A 81 6.55 -13.41 0.34
CA ARG A 81 6.36 -12.59 -0.88
C ARG A 81 7.55 -11.68 -1.20
N ASP A 82 8.71 -11.90 -0.58
CA ASP A 82 9.89 -11.05 -0.76
C ASP A 82 10.35 -10.91 -2.22
N ASN A 83 10.32 -11.99 -2.99
CA ASN A 83 10.69 -11.94 -4.41
C ASN A 83 9.76 -11.01 -5.20
N GLU A 84 8.45 -11.12 -4.98
CA GLU A 84 7.47 -10.24 -5.60
C GLU A 84 7.68 -8.79 -5.16
N LEU A 85 7.83 -8.57 -3.85
CA LEU A 85 8.04 -7.24 -3.28
C LEU A 85 9.29 -6.56 -3.85
N ASN A 86 10.41 -7.26 -3.96
CA ASN A 86 11.67 -6.71 -4.47
C ASN A 86 11.53 -6.23 -5.92
N LEU A 87 10.84 -7.00 -6.77
CA LEU A 87 10.48 -6.57 -8.12
C LEU A 87 9.54 -5.35 -8.09
N LYS A 88 8.63 -5.30 -7.12
CA LYS A 88 7.68 -4.20 -6.94
C LYS A 88 8.33 -2.92 -6.35
N LEU A 89 9.42 -3.00 -5.60
CA LEU A 89 10.12 -1.85 -5.01
C LEU A 89 11.20 -1.25 -5.92
N THR A 90 11.59 -1.97 -6.99
CA THR A 90 12.53 -1.48 -8.00
C THR A 90 12.00 -0.20 -8.66
N ARG A 91 12.72 0.90 -8.49
CA ARG A 91 12.38 2.25 -8.97
C ARG A 91 13.63 3.08 -9.27
N LYS A 92 13.47 4.23 -9.92
CA LYS A 92 14.57 5.20 -10.10
C LYS A 92 15.11 5.65 -8.74
N LYS A 93 16.42 5.82 -8.59
CA LYS A 93 17.07 6.15 -7.31
C LYS A 93 16.48 7.38 -6.60
N SER A 94 16.07 8.39 -7.35
CA SER A 94 15.45 9.62 -6.83
C SER A 94 13.93 9.55 -6.71
N ALA A 95 13.28 8.45 -7.10
CA ALA A 95 11.84 8.33 -6.98
C ALA A 95 11.45 8.14 -5.50
N PRO A 96 10.57 9.00 -4.95
CA PRO A 96 10.20 8.92 -3.55
C PRO A 96 9.31 7.70 -3.27
N ILE A 97 9.41 7.16 -2.06
CA ILE A 97 8.35 6.30 -1.52
C ILE A 97 7.35 7.21 -0.82
N VAL A 98 6.11 7.24 -1.32
CA VAL A 98 5.03 8.02 -0.73
C VAL A 98 4.18 7.13 0.17
N CYS A 99 4.13 7.45 1.46
CA CYS A 99 3.31 6.79 2.45
C CYS A 99 1.95 7.49 2.58
N ALA A 100 0.86 6.74 2.41
CA ALA A 100 -0.50 7.29 2.48
C ALA A 100 -1.56 6.26 2.90
N TRP A 101 -1.23 5.41 3.89
CA TRP A 101 -2.06 4.27 4.32
C TRP A 101 -3.16 4.59 5.34
N GLY A 102 -3.21 5.83 5.84
CA GLY A 102 -4.16 6.25 6.86
C GLY A 102 -3.60 6.22 8.29
N VAL A 103 -4.36 6.78 9.23
CA VAL A 103 -3.84 7.14 10.57
C VAL A 103 -4.43 6.30 11.71
N SER A 104 -4.98 5.13 11.39
CA SER A 104 -5.64 4.27 12.37
C SER A 104 -4.65 3.33 13.04
N ASP A 105 -4.74 3.18 14.36
CA ASP A 105 -3.90 2.24 15.13
C ASP A 105 -4.16 0.79 14.76
N LYS A 106 -5.37 0.51 14.28
CA LYS A 106 -5.73 -0.81 13.76
C LYS A 106 -4.91 -1.24 12.53
N LEU A 107 -4.16 -0.33 11.90
CA LEU A 107 -3.26 -0.65 10.78
C LEU A 107 -1.82 -0.91 11.23
N ASP A 108 -1.48 -0.74 12.51
CA ASP A 108 -0.10 -0.85 13.00
C ASP A 108 0.62 -2.15 12.63
N PRO A 109 0.00 -3.34 12.71
CA PRO A 109 0.66 -4.57 12.30
C PRO A 109 1.13 -4.52 10.83
N LEU A 110 0.28 -4.01 9.94
CA LEU A 110 0.58 -3.90 8.51
C LEU A 110 1.61 -2.80 8.22
N ILE A 111 1.52 -1.66 8.93
CA ILE A 111 2.49 -0.57 8.79
C ILE A 111 3.86 -1.03 9.25
N LYS A 112 3.94 -1.71 10.41
CA LYS A 112 5.21 -2.24 10.93
C LYS A 112 5.84 -3.23 9.96
N ARG A 113 5.04 -4.13 9.37
CA ARG A 113 5.50 -5.07 8.34
C ARG A 113 6.04 -4.35 7.11
N CYS A 114 5.31 -3.37 6.59
CA CYS A 114 5.74 -2.52 5.48
C CYS A 114 7.07 -1.81 5.78
N LEU A 115 7.17 -1.13 6.92
CA LEU A 115 8.38 -0.40 7.33
C LEU A 115 9.58 -1.32 7.49
N GLY A 116 9.39 -2.52 8.06
CA GLY A 116 10.44 -3.53 8.18
C GLY A 116 11.01 -4.00 6.84
N LYS A 117 10.21 -3.98 5.77
CA LYS A 117 10.64 -4.38 4.43
C LYS A 117 11.24 -3.24 3.60
N ILE A 118 10.74 -2.01 3.75
CA ILE A 118 11.31 -0.87 3.02
C ILE A 118 12.63 -0.38 3.64
N GLY A 119 12.88 -0.68 4.92
CA GLY A 119 14.12 -0.34 5.61
C GLY A 119 14.37 1.17 5.69
N ASP A 120 15.63 1.58 5.58
CA ASP A 120 16.07 2.98 5.72
C ASP A 120 15.85 3.84 4.45
N GLN A 121 15.01 3.36 3.53
CA GLN A 121 14.72 4.10 2.31
C GLN A 121 13.99 5.42 2.63
N PRO A 122 14.30 6.50 1.89
CA PRO A 122 13.63 7.77 2.13
C PRO A 122 12.14 7.65 1.80
N ILE A 123 11.32 7.91 2.82
CA ILE A 123 9.86 7.96 2.73
C ILE A 123 9.38 9.40 2.89
N THR A 124 8.28 9.73 2.22
CA THR A 124 7.59 11.01 2.35
C THR A 124 6.08 10.81 2.44
N GLY A 125 5.36 11.81 2.93
CA GLY A 125 3.90 11.82 3.01
C GLY A 125 3.39 12.77 4.07
N LEU A 126 2.10 13.11 4.01
CA LEU A 126 1.48 13.93 5.04
C LEU A 126 1.35 13.17 6.36
N SER A 127 2.32 13.35 7.25
CA SER A 127 2.35 12.69 8.56
C SER A 127 1.34 13.32 9.52
N LYS A 128 0.63 12.48 10.27
CA LYS A 128 -0.08 12.88 11.49
C LYS A 128 0.85 12.82 12.69
N ASN A 129 1.60 11.73 12.81
CA ASN A 129 2.61 11.47 13.83
C ASN A 129 3.39 10.20 13.46
N SER A 130 4.69 10.16 13.74
CA SER A 130 5.54 8.97 13.53
C SER A 130 5.29 8.33 12.16
N ASN A 131 4.83 7.07 12.13
CA ASN A 131 4.53 6.26 10.95
C ASN A 131 3.07 6.37 10.44
N LYS A 132 2.29 7.34 10.89
CA LYS A 132 0.90 7.53 10.47
C LYS A 132 0.81 8.60 9.41
N TYR A 133 0.37 8.22 8.20
CA TYR A 133 0.25 9.13 7.07
C TYR A 133 -1.18 9.25 6.59
N TYR A 134 -1.64 10.47 6.30
CA TYR A 134 -3.00 10.71 5.84
C TYR A 134 -3.25 10.06 4.48
N HIS A 135 -4.35 9.31 4.39
CA HIS A 135 -4.79 8.66 3.16
C HIS A 135 -5.29 9.72 2.16
N PRO A 136 -5.10 9.53 0.83
CA PRO A 136 -5.53 10.46 -0.22
C PRO A 136 -7.05 10.62 -0.36
N LEU A 137 -7.85 10.01 0.51
CA LEU A 137 -9.30 9.98 0.41
C LEU A 137 -9.99 10.55 1.67
N PRO A 138 -9.77 11.83 2.01
CA PRO A 138 -10.61 12.48 3.00
C PRO A 138 -12.05 12.64 2.49
N THR A 139 -12.99 12.73 3.43
CA THR A 139 -14.43 12.75 3.11
C THR A 139 -14.82 13.97 2.27
N LEU A 140 -14.43 15.17 2.71
CA LEU A 140 -14.82 16.44 2.08
C LEU A 140 -13.99 16.71 0.81
N GLN A 141 -14.62 17.27 -0.22
CA GLN A 141 -13.94 17.62 -1.48
C GLN A 141 -12.79 18.61 -1.26
N LYS A 142 -13.03 19.68 -0.48
CA LYS A 142 -11.99 20.64 -0.09
C LYS A 142 -10.78 19.98 0.58
N ALA A 143 -11.02 19.00 1.45
CA ALA A 143 -9.94 18.28 2.11
C ALA A 143 -9.13 17.41 1.13
N LYS A 144 -9.75 16.91 0.04
CA LYS A 144 -9.05 16.18 -1.02
C LYS A 144 -8.11 17.13 -1.78
N GLU A 145 -8.59 18.32 -2.11
CA GLU A 145 -7.79 19.37 -2.77
C GLU A 145 -6.62 19.81 -1.88
N GLU A 146 -6.87 20.04 -0.58
CA GLU A 146 -5.82 20.36 0.39
C GLU A 146 -4.79 19.24 0.53
N TRP A 147 -5.21 17.97 0.49
CA TRP A 147 -4.30 16.84 0.55
C TRP A 147 -3.34 16.85 -0.65
N VAL A 148 -3.86 17.08 -1.87
CA VAL A 148 -3.02 17.17 -3.08
C VAL A 148 -2.06 18.36 -2.98
N ALA A 149 -2.55 19.55 -2.63
CA ALA A 149 -1.71 20.75 -2.52
C ALA A 149 -0.54 20.55 -1.56
N LYS A 150 -0.81 20.06 -0.35
CA LYS A 150 0.23 19.80 0.67
C LYS A 150 1.22 18.72 0.23
N MET A 151 0.75 17.68 -0.48
CA MET A 151 1.64 16.65 -1.02
C MET A 151 2.55 17.20 -2.12
N VAL A 152 2.04 18.06 -2.99
CA VAL A 152 2.84 18.72 -4.04
C VAL A 152 3.93 19.58 -3.41
N GLU A 153 3.57 20.42 -2.44
CA GLU A 153 4.52 21.23 -1.67
C GLU A 153 5.61 20.36 -1.03
N LEU A 154 5.24 19.25 -0.41
CA LEU A 154 6.16 18.34 0.26
C LEU A 154 7.13 17.63 -0.70
N ILE A 155 6.67 17.32 -1.92
CA ILE A 155 7.46 16.57 -2.93
C ILE A 155 8.39 17.50 -3.72
N GLN A 156 8.02 18.77 -3.88
CA GLN A 156 8.77 19.74 -4.68
C GLN A 156 9.79 20.55 -3.86
N GLN A 157 9.84 20.36 -2.54
CA GLN A 157 10.92 20.83 -1.66
C GLN A 157 12.19 20.00 -1.87
#